data_AF-A0A1H3MFS2-F1
#
_entry.id   AF-A0A1H3MFS2-F1
#
_cell.length_a   1.000
_cell.length_b   1.000
_cell.length_c   1.000
_cell.angle_alpha   90.00
_cell.angle_beta   90.00
_cell.angle_gamma   90.00
#
_symmetry.space_group_name_H-M   'P 1'
#
loop_
_entity.id
_entity.type
_entity.pdbx_description
1 polymer ?
#
loop_
_entity_poly.entity_id
_entity_poly.type
_entity_poly.pdbx_seq_one_letter_code
_entity_poly.pdbx_strand_id
1 'polypeptide(L)'
;MAVINHDERLIFLSTFISVGELVRKWIDSKSTDQQPLLSLILIRYIELIHSPFNNDDTTELILNLTYIRADLCQQNKFKYANERYKQICLLIKHMIDESYFKGGNVDGLSFLMCTLTEPQYEACKAEKIPFEVSLKFNYDLSKSETVDNAKDHSLSPTVALRLEYLSGILNADVYYLISNFISQSGKQRQTKLSFLLKTYIAVLYEALNNNNPGELAKSLHYIRIDLCKRYTFKSSRILISDLQILIKKLINIEFFNKQESNKLDNLAE
;
A
#
# COMPACT_ATOMS: atom_id res chain seq x y z
N MET A 1 -14.62 15.50 -6.05
CA MET A 1 -13.26 14.99 -6.42
C MET A 1 -12.47 14.67 -5.16
N ALA A 2 -12.24 13.39 -4.86
CA ALA A 2 -11.34 12.97 -3.78
C ALA A 2 -10.61 11.67 -4.16
N VAL A 3 -10.14 11.60 -5.40
CA VAL A 3 -9.45 10.45 -5.99
C VAL A 3 -7.98 10.83 -6.14
N ILE A 4 -7.05 10.01 -5.59
CA ILE A 4 -5.62 10.10 -5.96
C ILE A 4 -5.58 10.05 -7.49
N ASN A 5 -5.06 11.10 -8.12
CA ASN A 5 -5.16 11.20 -9.57
C ASN A 5 -4.37 10.07 -10.25
N HIS A 6 -4.60 9.84 -11.54
CA HIS A 6 -3.97 8.73 -12.25
C HIS A 6 -2.44 8.74 -12.13
N ASP A 7 -1.80 9.89 -12.31
CA ASP A 7 -0.35 10.03 -12.22
C ASP A 7 0.17 9.75 -10.80
N GLU A 8 -0.52 10.23 -9.77
CA GLU A 8 -0.18 9.96 -8.38
C GLU A 8 -0.30 8.46 -8.05
N ARG A 9 -1.27 7.76 -8.66
CA ARG A 9 -1.40 6.29 -8.54
C ARG A 9 -0.25 5.58 -9.23
N LEU A 10 0.13 6.01 -10.44
CA LEU A 10 1.28 5.44 -11.15
C LEU A 10 2.58 5.65 -10.37
N ILE A 11 2.76 6.83 -9.76
CA ILE A 11 3.91 7.11 -8.88
C ILE A 11 3.91 6.15 -7.69
N PHE A 12 2.76 5.91 -7.06
CA PHE A 12 2.67 4.95 -5.96
C PHE A 12 2.94 3.51 -6.42
N LEU A 13 2.36 3.06 -7.53
CA LEU A 13 2.62 1.72 -8.08
C LEU A 13 4.11 1.53 -8.41
N SER A 14 4.76 2.58 -8.93
CA SER A 14 6.19 2.57 -9.21
C SER A 14 7.06 2.43 -7.96
N THR A 15 6.51 2.54 -6.75
CA THR A 15 7.31 2.25 -5.54
C THR A 15 7.59 0.76 -5.36
N PHE A 16 6.90 -0.14 -6.07
CA PHE A 16 7.01 -1.60 -5.93
C PHE A 16 7.89 -2.25 -7.00
N ILE A 17 9.08 -1.70 -7.29
CA ILE A 17 9.75 -1.79 -8.62
C ILE A 17 9.87 -3.17 -9.27
N SER A 18 10.13 -4.24 -8.53
CA SER A 18 10.18 -5.60 -9.12
C SER A 18 8.89 -5.90 -9.89
N VAL A 19 7.75 -5.39 -9.42
CA VAL A 19 6.45 -5.53 -10.06
C VAL A 19 5.97 -4.21 -10.68
N GLY A 20 6.38 -3.07 -10.13
CA GLY A 20 5.83 -1.74 -10.42
C GLY A 20 6.12 -1.23 -11.83
N GLU A 21 7.31 -1.50 -12.38
CA GLU A 21 7.62 -1.08 -13.75
C GLU A 21 6.86 -1.93 -14.79
N LEU A 22 6.79 -3.24 -14.58
CA LEU A 22 5.98 -4.13 -15.40
C LEU A 22 4.51 -3.75 -15.31
N VAL A 23 3.98 -3.55 -14.11
CA VAL A 23 2.59 -3.11 -13.89
C VAL A 23 2.31 -1.81 -14.62
N ARG A 24 3.23 -0.85 -14.56
CA ARG A 24 3.08 0.41 -15.30
C ARG A 24 3.05 0.19 -16.81
N LYS A 25 4.01 -0.56 -17.37
CA LYS A 25 4.04 -0.89 -18.81
C LYS A 25 2.77 -1.63 -19.24
N TRP A 26 2.27 -2.53 -18.40
CA TRP A 26 1.05 -3.26 -18.65
C TRP A 26 -0.18 -2.34 -18.66
N ILE A 27 -0.28 -1.39 -17.71
CA ILE A 27 -1.34 -0.36 -17.72
C ILE A 27 -1.22 0.48 -18.99
N ASP A 28 -0.04 1.00 -19.30
CA ASP A 28 0.22 1.86 -20.47
C ASP A 28 -0.09 1.15 -21.80
N SER A 29 0.00 -0.19 -21.83
CA SER A 29 -0.39 -1.02 -22.99
C SER A 29 -1.91 -1.13 -23.23
N LYS A 30 -2.75 -0.72 -22.26
CA LYS A 30 -4.21 -0.76 -22.37
C LYS A 30 -4.75 0.56 -22.93
N SER A 31 -6.01 0.52 -23.37
CA SER A 31 -6.67 1.73 -23.88
C SER A 31 -6.70 2.83 -22.83
N THR A 32 -6.62 4.08 -23.27
CA THR A 32 -6.63 5.26 -22.40
C THR A 32 -7.84 5.31 -21.47
N ASP A 33 -8.97 4.74 -21.88
CA ASP A 33 -10.19 4.67 -21.08
C ASP A 33 -10.11 3.64 -19.95
N GLN A 34 -9.27 2.61 -20.10
CA GLN A 34 -9.09 1.54 -19.11
C GLN A 34 -8.01 1.89 -18.06
N GLN A 35 -7.00 2.68 -18.44
CA GLN A 35 -5.87 3.01 -17.56
C GLN A 35 -6.27 3.61 -16.19
N PRO A 36 -7.26 4.53 -16.10
CA PRO A 36 -7.69 5.07 -14.82
C PRO A 36 -8.30 4.02 -13.90
N LEU A 37 -9.09 3.10 -14.44
CA LEU A 37 -9.71 2.02 -13.66
C LEU A 37 -8.67 0.99 -13.22
N LEU A 38 -7.75 0.60 -14.11
CA LEU A 38 -6.70 -0.36 -13.81
C LEU A 38 -5.76 0.15 -12.73
N SER A 39 -5.27 1.39 -12.87
CA SER A 39 -4.43 2.02 -11.86
C SER A 39 -5.13 2.12 -10.49
N LEU A 40 -6.46 2.27 -10.46
CA LEU A 40 -7.26 2.28 -9.23
C LEU A 40 -7.35 0.90 -8.57
N ILE A 41 -7.64 -0.14 -9.35
CA ILE A 41 -7.70 -1.52 -8.85
C ILE A 41 -6.33 -1.91 -8.29
N LEU A 42 -5.28 -1.59 -9.04
CA LEU A 42 -3.93 -2.01 -8.72
C LEU A 42 -3.37 -1.27 -7.51
N ILE A 43 -3.59 0.04 -7.36
CA ILE A 43 -3.12 0.74 -6.16
C ILE A 43 -3.69 0.10 -4.89
N ARG A 44 -4.97 -0.34 -4.91
CA ARG A 44 -5.58 -1.00 -3.75
C ARG A 44 -4.85 -2.28 -3.36
N TYR A 45 -4.52 -3.14 -4.32
CA TYR A 45 -4.05 -4.51 -4.04
C TYR A 45 -2.56 -4.76 -4.28
N ILE A 46 -1.80 -3.77 -4.74
CA ILE A 46 -0.39 -3.98 -5.15
C ILE A 46 0.48 -4.57 -4.04
N GLU A 47 0.24 -4.26 -2.76
CA GLU A 47 1.02 -4.82 -1.65
C GLU A 47 0.82 -6.35 -1.52
N LEU A 48 -0.40 -6.82 -1.74
CA LEU A 48 -0.75 -8.24 -1.73
C LEU A 48 -0.23 -9.00 -2.96
N ILE A 49 -0.07 -8.31 -4.08
CA ILE A 49 0.48 -8.89 -5.31
C ILE A 49 2.00 -8.91 -5.26
N HIS A 50 2.63 -7.81 -4.83
CA HIS A 50 4.08 -7.65 -4.83
C HIS A 50 4.80 -8.65 -3.91
N SER A 51 4.30 -8.86 -2.68
CA SER A 51 4.95 -9.73 -1.68
C SER A 51 5.25 -11.15 -2.21
N PRO A 52 4.25 -11.92 -2.69
CA PRO A 52 4.50 -13.28 -3.17
C PRO A 52 5.37 -13.32 -4.43
N PHE A 53 5.30 -12.32 -5.31
CA PHE A 53 6.16 -12.26 -6.49
C PHE A 53 7.62 -12.00 -6.16
N ASN A 54 7.88 -11.23 -5.11
CA ASN A 54 9.25 -10.96 -4.69
C ASN A 54 9.94 -12.20 -4.07
N ASN A 55 9.16 -13.13 -3.52
CA ASN A 55 9.67 -14.31 -2.82
C ASN A 55 9.37 -15.63 -3.55
N ASP A 56 8.80 -15.57 -4.76
CA ASP A 56 8.32 -16.72 -5.53
C ASP A 56 7.34 -17.65 -4.75
N ASP A 57 6.58 -17.07 -3.80
CA ASP A 57 5.70 -17.82 -2.90
C ASP A 57 4.31 -18.03 -3.52
N THR A 58 4.08 -19.25 -4.01
CA THR A 58 2.80 -19.64 -4.62
C THR A 58 1.66 -19.74 -3.61
N THR A 59 1.96 -20.15 -2.38
CA THR A 59 0.95 -20.30 -1.33
C THR A 59 0.46 -18.94 -0.88
N GLU A 60 1.39 -18.00 -0.66
CA GLU A 60 1.06 -16.61 -0.35
C GLU A 60 0.27 -15.96 -1.50
N LEU A 61 0.64 -16.23 -2.76
CA LEU A 61 -0.10 -15.70 -3.91
C LEU A 61 -1.56 -16.17 -3.94
N ILE A 62 -1.80 -17.47 -3.78
CA ILE A 62 -3.14 -18.07 -3.77
C ILE A 62 -3.99 -17.46 -2.65
N LEU A 63 -3.40 -17.34 -1.45
CA LEU A 63 -4.08 -16.78 -0.29
C LEU A 63 -4.43 -15.30 -0.50
N ASN A 64 -3.46 -14.50 -0.97
CA ASN A 64 -3.66 -13.09 -1.25
C ASN A 64 -4.71 -12.85 -2.34
N LEU A 65 -4.72 -13.65 -3.41
CA LEU A 65 -5.73 -13.58 -4.47
C LEU A 65 -7.12 -13.96 -3.98
N THR A 66 -7.23 -14.86 -3.00
CA THR A 66 -8.50 -15.20 -2.35
C THR A 66 -9.07 -14.00 -1.60
N TYR A 67 -8.24 -13.29 -0.83
CA TYR A 67 -8.68 -12.08 -0.11
C TYR A 67 -8.98 -10.90 -1.02
N ILE A 68 -8.20 -10.71 -2.09
CA ILE A 68 -8.49 -9.71 -3.13
C ILE A 68 -9.88 -9.94 -3.71
N ARG A 69 -10.20 -11.20 -4.04
CA ARG A 69 -11.50 -11.58 -4.60
C ARG A 69 -12.64 -11.36 -3.61
N ALA A 70 -12.46 -11.78 -2.36
CA ALA A 70 -13.44 -11.56 -1.29
C ALA A 70 -13.75 -10.06 -1.12
N ASP A 71 -12.72 -9.24 -1.07
CA ASP A 71 -12.84 -7.79 -0.92
C ASP A 71 -13.57 -7.16 -2.11
N LEU A 72 -13.24 -7.56 -3.34
CA LEU A 72 -13.96 -7.09 -4.53
C LEU A 72 -15.45 -7.46 -4.48
N CYS A 73 -15.79 -8.66 -4.01
CA CYS A 73 -17.18 -9.11 -3.87
C CYS A 73 -17.92 -8.38 -2.73
N GLN A 74 -17.24 -7.99 -1.66
CA GLN A 74 -17.81 -7.20 -0.56
C GLN A 74 -18.10 -5.76 -1.00
N GLN A 75 -17.23 -5.19 -1.84
CA GLN A 75 -17.29 -3.78 -2.22
C GLN A 75 -18.12 -3.51 -3.49
N ASN A 76 -18.45 -4.54 -4.29
CA ASN A 76 -19.03 -4.35 -5.60
C ASN A 76 -20.15 -5.35 -5.91
N LYS A 77 -21.08 -4.95 -6.78
CA LYS A 77 -22.06 -5.87 -7.37
C LYS A 77 -21.34 -6.96 -8.17
N PHE A 78 -21.96 -8.14 -8.25
CA PHE A 78 -21.46 -9.34 -8.94
C PHE A 78 -20.74 -9.06 -10.27
N LYS A 79 -21.39 -8.33 -11.19
CA LYS A 79 -20.81 -7.99 -12.50
C LYS A 79 -19.47 -7.27 -12.38
N TYR A 80 -19.41 -6.22 -11.57
CA TYR A 80 -18.21 -5.39 -11.41
C TYR A 80 -17.12 -6.10 -10.61
N ALA A 81 -17.48 -6.90 -9.61
CA ALA A 81 -16.51 -7.72 -8.88
C ALA A 81 -15.79 -8.68 -9.84
N ASN A 82 -16.53 -9.38 -10.69
CA ASN A 82 -15.97 -10.27 -11.72
C ASN A 82 -15.11 -9.53 -12.74
N GLU A 83 -15.58 -8.41 -13.28
CA GLU A 83 -14.83 -7.61 -14.25
C GLU A 83 -13.51 -7.09 -13.69
N ARG A 84 -13.53 -6.56 -12.46
CA ARG A 84 -12.33 -6.02 -11.80
C ARG A 84 -11.34 -7.12 -11.42
N TYR A 85 -11.84 -8.24 -10.92
CA TYR A 85 -10.98 -9.36 -10.55
C TYR A 85 -10.32 -10.00 -11.78
N LYS A 86 -11.06 -10.09 -12.91
CA LYS A 86 -10.49 -10.52 -14.20
C LYS A 86 -9.29 -9.68 -14.62
N GLN A 87 -9.31 -8.36 -14.38
CA GLN A 87 -8.15 -7.50 -14.69
C GLN A 87 -6.92 -7.86 -13.84
N ILE A 88 -7.13 -8.20 -12.56
CA ILE A 88 -6.04 -8.67 -11.69
C ILE A 88 -5.51 -10.00 -12.23
N CYS A 89 -6.37 -10.95 -12.56
CA CYS A 89 -5.94 -12.23 -13.14
C CYS A 89 -5.14 -12.07 -14.44
N LEU A 90 -5.54 -11.14 -15.32
CA LEU A 90 -4.81 -10.82 -16.55
C LEU A 90 -3.42 -10.24 -16.27
N LEU A 91 -3.28 -9.40 -15.24
CA LEU A 91 -1.98 -8.92 -14.80
C LEU A 91 -1.12 -10.07 -14.26
N ILE A 92 -1.66 -10.89 -13.35
CA ILE A 92 -0.92 -12.03 -12.77
C ILE A 92 -0.42 -12.96 -13.88
N LYS A 93 -1.28 -13.27 -14.87
CA LYS A 93 -0.91 -14.08 -16.01
C LYS A 93 0.22 -13.43 -16.82
N HIS A 94 0.10 -12.15 -17.12
CA HIS A 94 1.16 -11.41 -17.82
C HIS A 94 2.48 -11.44 -17.05
N MET A 95 2.46 -11.27 -15.72
CA MET A 95 3.66 -11.34 -14.90
C MET A 95 4.32 -12.72 -14.90
N ILE A 96 3.52 -13.80 -14.90
CA ILE A 96 4.00 -15.17 -15.04
C ILE A 96 4.63 -15.38 -16.43
N ASP A 97 3.95 -14.94 -17.48
CA ASP A 97 4.43 -15.05 -18.88
C ASP A 97 5.76 -14.31 -19.07
N GLU A 98 5.92 -13.16 -18.42
CA GLU A 98 7.17 -12.36 -18.41
C GLU A 98 8.24 -12.91 -17.44
N SER A 99 8.03 -14.09 -16.85
CA SER A 99 8.96 -14.77 -15.94
C SER A 99 9.29 -14.00 -14.64
N TYR A 100 8.37 -13.13 -14.18
CA TYR A 100 8.47 -12.44 -12.89
C TYR A 100 8.04 -13.32 -11.71
N PHE A 101 7.53 -14.52 -11.98
CA PHE A 101 7.17 -15.50 -10.98
C PHE A 101 7.77 -16.85 -11.35
N LYS A 102 8.62 -17.37 -10.49
CA LYS A 102 9.27 -18.68 -10.64
C LYS A 102 8.66 -19.75 -9.74
N GLY A 103 7.57 -19.43 -9.04
CA GLY A 103 6.85 -20.36 -8.17
C GLY A 103 6.26 -21.56 -8.94
N GLY A 104 6.31 -22.73 -8.30
CA GLY A 104 6.19 -24.03 -8.98
C GLY A 104 4.79 -24.63 -9.15
N ASN A 105 3.72 -24.06 -8.57
CA ASN A 105 2.36 -24.64 -8.67
C ASN A 105 1.32 -23.64 -9.24
N VAL A 106 1.44 -23.36 -10.53
CA VAL A 106 0.49 -22.50 -11.27
C VAL A 106 -0.90 -23.13 -11.37
N ASP A 107 -1.03 -24.46 -11.23
CA ASP A 107 -2.32 -25.16 -11.33
C ASP A 107 -3.29 -24.72 -10.22
N GLY A 108 -2.79 -24.43 -9.01
CA GLY A 108 -3.58 -23.85 -7.92
C GLY A 108 -4.16 -22.46 -8.23
N LEU A 109 -3.53 -21.71 -9.14
CA LEU A 109 -4.04 -20.42 -9.59
C LEU A 109 -5.20 -20.55 -10.58
N SER A 110 -5.32 -21.67 -11.30
CA SER A 110 -6.38 -21.86 -12.31
C SER A 110 -7.78 -21.74 -11.71
N PHE A 111 -7.99 -22.27 -10.51
CA PHE A 111 -9.25 -22.16 -9.75
C PHE A 111 -9.56 -20.72 -9.33
N LEU A 112 -8.52 -19.90 -9.15
CA LEU A 112 -8.67 -18.50 -8.83
C LEU A 112 -8.87 -17.63 -10.08
N MET A 113 -8.44 -18.06 -11.26
CA MET A 113 -8.55 -17.25 -12.48
C MET A 113 -9.90 -17.39 -13.22
N CYS A 114 -10.87 -18.10 -12.64
CA CYS A 114 -12.19 -18.30 -13.25
C CYS A 114 -13.17 -17.16 -12.93
N THR A 115 -14.17 -17.00 -13.81
CA THR A 115 -15.33 -16.13 -13.54
C THR A 115 -16.19 -16.77 -12.46
N LEU A 116 -16.59 -15.99 -11.45
CA LEU A 116 -17.48 -16.49 -10.41
C LEU A 116 -18.87 -16.73 -10.95
N THR A 117 -19.48 -17.84 -10.53
CA THR A 117 -20.94 -18.00 -10.54
C THR A 117 -21.56 -17.21 -9.39
N GLU A 118 -22.88 -17.00 -9.44
CA GLU A 118 -23.60 -16.25 -8.39
C GLU A 118 -23.47 -16.92 -6.99
N PRO A 119 -23.57 -18.25 -6.83
CA PRO A 119 -23.27 -18.90 -5.56
C PRO A 119 -21.83 -18.70 -5.08
N GLN A 120 -20.85 -18.75 -5.99
CA GLN A 120 -19.45 -18.53 -5.65
C GLN A 120 -19.18 -17.08 -5.25
N TYR A 121 -19.89 -16.12 -5.85
CA TYR A 121 -19.83 -14.72 -5.47
C TYR A 121 -20.37 -14.49 -4.06
N GLU A 122 -21.53 -15.03 -3.71
CA GLU A 122 -22.06 -14.90 -2.34
C GLU A 122 -21.15 -15.58 -1.31
N ALA A 123 -20.57 -16.74 -1.65
CA ALA A 123 -19.55 -17.38 -0.81
C ALA A 123 -18.30 -16.49 -0.63
N CYS A 124 -17.75 -15.94 -1.72
CA CYS A 124 -16.61 -15.03 -1.66
C CYS A 124 -16.93 -13.75 -0.87
N LYS A 125 -18.15 -13.23 -0.98
CA LYS A 125 -18.60 -12.03 -0.28
C LYS A 125 -18.67 -12.26 1.24
N ALA A 126 -19.06 -13.46 1.67
CA ALA A 126 -19.11 -13.86 3.07
C ALA A 126 -17.73 -14.18 3.67
N GLU A 127 -16.70 -14.36 2.85
CA GLU A 127 -15.34 -14.70 3.28
C GLU A 127 -14.76 -13.63 4.22
N LYS A 128 -14.24 -14.06 5.37
CA LYS A 128 -13.68 -13.13 6.37
C LYS A 128 -12.26 -12.76 5.98
N ILE A 129 -12.03 -11.47 5.72
CA ILE A 129 -10.69 -10.94 5.47
C ILE A 129 -10.01 -10.67 6.82
N PRO A 130 -8.83 -11.25 7.10
CA PRO A 130 -8.08 -10.93 8.30
C PRO A 130 -7.76 -9.44 8.41
N PHE A 131 -7.69 -8.93 9.62
CA PHE A 131 -7.43 -7.51 9.86
C PHE A 131 -6.06 -7.08 9.30
N GLU A 132 -5.05 -7.94 9.47
CA GLU A 132 -3.68 -7.73 9.00
C GLU A 132 -3.61 -7.62 7.46
N VAL A 133 -4.50 -8.32 6.76
CA VAL A 133 -4.65 -8.25 5.30
C VAL A 133 -5.36 -6.95 4.91
N SER A 134 -6.41 -6.57 5.64
CA SER A 134 -7.15 -5.33 5.42
C SER A 134 -6.25 -4.08 5.51
N LEU A 135 -5.24 -4.10 6.40
CA LEU A 135 -4.24 -3.02 6.51
C LEU A 135 -3.36 -2.87 5.27
N LYS A 136 -3.25 -3.89 4.42
CA LYS A 136 -2.47 -3.89 3.17
C LYS A 136 -3.24 -3.28 1.99
N PHE A 137 -4.55 -3.11 2.10
CA PHE A 137 -5.32 -2.40 1.08
C PHE A 137 -4.99 -0.90 1.13
N ASN A 138 -4.67 -0.26 0.01
CA ASN A 138 -4.24 1.15 0.01
C ASN A 138 -5.33 2.19 -0.28
N TYR A 139 -6.46 1.77 -0.86
CA TYR A 139 -7.45 2.69 -1.40
C TYR A 139 -8.85 2.09 -1.45
N ASP A 140 -9.89 2.85 -1.12
CA ASP A 140 -11.30 2.43 -1.14
C ASP A 140 -11.96 2.51 -2.53
N LEU A 141 -12.44 1.38 -3.05
CA LEU A 141 -13.08 1.30 -4.37
C LEU A 141 -14.57 1.70 -4.36
N SER A 142 -15.23 1.72 -3.20
CA SER A 142 -16.68 1.98 -3.08
C SER A 142 -17.09 3.38 -3.53
N LYS A 143 -16.18 4.36 -3.43
CA LYS A 143 -16.42 5.77 -3.80
C LYS A 143 -16.06 6.10 -5.25
N SER A 144 -15.68 5.12 -6.07
CA SER A 144 -15.22 5.36 -7.44
C SER A 144 -16.34 5.57 -8.46
N GLU A 145 -17.61 5.35 -8.08
CA GLU A 145 -18.77 5.51 -8.97
C GLU A 145 -19.62 6.75 -8.69
N THR A 146 -19.34 7.53 -7.64
CA THR A 146 -20.11 8.76 -7.35
C THR A 146 -19.24 10.00 -7.54
N VAL A 147 -19.49 10.68 -8.65
CA VAL A 147 -19.14 12.09 -8.85
C VAL A 147 -20.02 12.91 -7.90
N ASP A 148 -19.76 12.86 -6.60
CA ASP A 148 -20.43 13.73 -5.64
C ASP A 148 -19.45 14.67 -4.94
N ASN A 149 -19.82 15.94 -5.01
CA ASN A 149 -19.09 17.12 -4.63
C ASN A 149 -19.18 17.41 -3.12
N ALA A 150 -18.78 16.45 -2.29
CA ALA A 150 -18.62 16.71 -0.86
C ALA A 150 -17.22 17.29 -0.57
N LYS A 151 -17.18 18.56 -0.15
CA LYS A 151 -16.02 19.23 0.45
C LYS A 151 -15.74 18.62 1.83
N ASP A 152 -15.16 17.42 1.87
CA ASP A 152 -14.80 16.81 3.14
C ASP A 152 -13.30 16.51 3.21
N HIS A 153 -12.65 17.06 4.23
CA HIS A 153 -11.24 16.84 4.56
C HIS A 153 -11.00 15.46 5.19
N SER A 154 -12.00 14.58 5.21
CA SER A 154 -11.93 13.26 5.83
C SER A 154 -10.86 12.37 5.20
N LEU A 155 -10.14 11.64 6.06
CA LEU A 155 -9.17 10.62 5.67
C LEU A 155 -9.84 9.52 4.84
N SER A 156 -9.08 8.85 3.97
CA SER A 156 -9.61 7.63 3.35
C SER A 156 -9.83 6.56 4.43
N PRO A 157 -10.84 5.67 4.28
CA PRO A 157 -11.09 4.63 5.27
C PRO A 157 -9.86 3.77 5.57
N THR A 158 -9.06 3.47 4.56
CA THR A 158 -7.76 2.79 4.72
C THR A 158 -6.78 3.57 5.59
N VAL A 159 -6.61 4.87 5.34
CA VAL A 159 -5.68 5.70 6.13
C VAL A 159 -6.18 5.77 7.57
N ALA A 160 -7.49 5.92 7.77
CA ALA A 160 -8.11 5.90 9.09
C ALA A 160 -7.83 4.57 9.83
N LEU A 161 -8.02 3.41 9.16
CA LEU A 161 -7.73 2.09 9.73
C LEU A 161 -6.25 1.93 10.13
N ARG A 162 -5.32 2.44 9.31
CA ARG A 162 -3.90 2.41 9.64
C ARG A 162 -3.57 3.31 10.83
N LEU A 163 -4.19 4.49 10.92
CA LEU A 163 -4.02 5.36 12.09
C LEU A 163 -4.62 4.73 13.36
N GLU A 164 -5.78 4.08 13.26
CA GLU A 164 -6.36 3.32 14.37
C GLU A 164 -5.41 2.21 14.84
N TYR A 165 -4.85 1.42 13.92
CA TYR A 165 -3.83 0.44 14.24
C TYR A 165 -2.61 1.07 14.94
N LEU A 166 -2.11 2.20 14.44
CA LEU A 166 -1.00 2.92 15.05
C LEU A 166 -1.33 3.46 16.44
N SER A 167 -2.58 3.85 16.70
CA SER A 167 -3.03 4.35 18.01
C SER A 167 -2.96 3.30 19.12
N GLY A 168 -3.06 2.02 18.78
CA GLY A 168 -2.88 0.92 19.73
C GLY A 168 -1.42 0.61 20.07
N ILE A 169 -0.45 1.21 19.34
CA ILE A 169 0.99 0.94 19.49
C ILE A 169 1.72 2.18 20.02
N LEU A 170 1.37 3.36 19.51
CA LEU A 170 1.98 4.61 19.89
C LEU A 170 1.37 5.15 21.18
N ASN A 171 2.19 5.84 21.98
CA ASN A 171 1.64 6.63 23.07
C ASN A 171 0.75 7.76 22.52
N ALA A 172 -0.17 8.26 23.34
CA ALA A 172 -1.20 9.21 22.90
C ALA A 172 -0.60 10.46 22.25
N ASP A 173 0.41 11.08 22.87
CA ASP A 173 1.01 12.33 22.39
C ASP A 173 1.66 12.15 21.02
N VAL A 174 2.48 11.10 20.86
CA VAL A 174 3.14 10.77 19.59
C VAL A 174 2.11 10.45 18.52
N TYR A 175 1.09 9.66 18.86
CA TYR A 175 0.00 9.35 17.95
C TYR A 175 -0.69 10.62 17.45
N TYR A 176 -1.05 11.55 18.35
CA TYR A 176 -1.71 12.80 17.97
C TYR A 176 -0.85 13.65 17.03
N LEU A 177 0.44 13.75 17.31
CA LEU A 177 1.38 14.49 16.46
C LEU A 177 1.46 13.90 15.04
N ILE A 178 1.64 12.59 14.95
CA ILE A 178 1.74 11.86 13.67
C ILE A 178 0.41 11.92 12.91
N SER A 179 -0.71 11.64 13.59
CA SER A 179 -2.05 11.62 13.01
C SER A 179 -2.44 12.99 12.47
N ASN A 180 -2.16 14.06 13.22
CA ASN A 180 -2.41 15.43 12.77
C ASN A 180 -1.56 15.78 11.53
N PHE A 181 -0.27 15.44 11.53
CA PHE A 181 0.60 15.68 10.37
C PHE A 181 0.13 14.94 9.11
N ILE A 182 -0.26 13.68 9.26
CA ILE A 182 -0.81 12.88 8.15
C ILE A 182 -2.10 13.54 7.65
N SER A 183 -3.03 13.85 8.55
CA SER A 183 -4.33 14.45 8.19
C SER A 183 -4.21 15.78 7.43
N GLN A 184 -3.20 16.57 7.75
CA GLN A 184 -2.90 17.85 7.07
C GLN A 184 -2.12 17.68 5.75
N SER A 185 -1.58 16.50 5.46
CA SER A 185 -0.83 16.22 4.23
C SER A 185 -1.75 15.99 3.03
N GLY A 186 -1.22 16.13 1.81
CA GLY A 186 -1.95 15.76 0.58
C GLY A 186 -2.26 14.25 0.52
N LYS A 187 -3.32 13.85 -0.20
CA LYS A 187 -3.83 12.45 -0.21
C LYS A 187 -2.80 11.40 -0.58
N GLN A 188 -1.95 11.66 -1.58
CA GLN A 188 -0.87 10.73 -1.92
C GLN A 188 0.11 10.53 -0.77
N ARG A 189 0.48 11.61 -0.07
CA ARG A 189 1.38 11.57 1.09
C ARG A 189 0.70 10.93 2.30
N GLN A 190 -0.61 11.15 2.50
CA GLN A 190 -1.39 10.44 3.52
C GLN A 190 -1.27 8.92 3.36
N THR A 191 -1.51 8.42 2.14
CA THR A 191 -1.41 6.99 1.83
C THR A 191 0.02 6.47 2.01
N LYS A 192 1.04 7.18 1.51
CA LYS A 192 2.45 6.75 1.62
C LYS A 192 2.95 6.74 3.06
N LEU A 193 2.69 7.79 3.83
CA LEU A 193 3.15 7.89 5.22
C LEU A 193 2.43 6.89 6.14
N SER A 194 1.11 6.79 6.04
CA SER A 194 0.36 5.79 6.83
C SER A 194 0.81 4.37 6.50
N PHE A 195 1.11 4.08 5.23
CA PHE A 195 1.69 2.81 4.80
C PHE A 195 3.08 2.60 5.41
N LEU A 196 4.01 3.54 5.23
CA LEU A 196 5.39 3.43 5.73
C LEU A 196 5.43 3.25 7.25
N LEU A 197 4.63 4.03 7.97
CA LEU A 197 4.53 3.90 9.42
C LEU A 197 3.96 2.55 9.82
N LYS A 198 2.84 2.09 9.24
CA LYS A 198 2.30 0.75 9.51
C LYS A 198 3.35 -0.33 9.25
N THR A 199 4.13 -0.22 8.18
CA THR A 199 5.13 -1.23 7.80
C THR A 199 6.30 -1.26 8.78
N TYR A 200 6.76 -0.11 9.25
CA TYR A 200 7.96 0.00 10.09
C TYR A 200 7.68 0.35 11.54
N ILE A 201 6.43 0.36 11.99
CA ILE A 201 6.09 0.77 13.37
C ILE A 201 6.78 -0.11 14.40
N ALA A 202 6.89 -1.42 14.16
CA ALA A 202 7.57 -2.34 15.06
C ALA A 202 9.07 -2.06 15.21
N VAL A 203 9.68 -1.36 14.25
CA VAL A 203 11.09 -0.93 14.33
C VAL A 203 11.19 0.48 14.89
N LEU A 204 10.17 1.32 14.66
CA LEU A 204 10.13 2.71 15.12
C LEU A 204 9.56 2.88 16.54
N TYR A 205 8.87 1.88 17.09
CA TYR A 205 8.06 2.05 18.31
C TYR A 205 8.90 2.55 19.48
N GLU A 206 10.08 1.96 19.71
CA GLU A 206 10.95 2.28 20.84
C GLU A 206 11.46 3.73 20.73
N ALA A 207 11.93 4.09 19.54
CA ALA A 207 12.39 5.42 19.22
C ALA A 207 11.30 6.49 19.40
N LEU A 208 10.10 6.19 18.89
CA LEU A 208 8.97 7.12 18.90
C LEU A 208 8.36 7.24 20.29
N ASN A 209 8.04 6.14 20.97
CA ASN A 209 7.34 6.19 22.25
C ASN A 209 8.20 6.70 23.40
N ASN A 210 9.51 6.45 23.35
CA ASN A 210 10.43 6.82 24.43
C ASN A 210 11.27 8.05 24.11
N ASN A 211 10.95 8.76 23.00
CA ASN A 211 11.73 9.89 22.52
C ASN A 211 13.24 9.59 22.49
N ASN A 212 13.58 8.42 21.93
CA ASN A 212 14.94 7.90 21.99
C ASN A 212 15.67 8.17 20.66
N PRO A 213 16.52 9.21 20.58
CA PRO A 213 17.23 9.56 19.36
C PRO A 213 18.24 8.50 18.91
N GLY A 214 18.86 7.78 19.86
CA GLY A 214 19.80 6.71 19.55
C GLY A 214 19.13 5.53 18.88
N GLU A 215 17.95 5.13 19.36
CA GLU A 215 17.14 4.10 18.72
C GLU A 215 16.57 4.59 17.39
N LEU A 216 16.16 5.87 17.29
CA LEU A 216 15.68 6.45 16.03
C LEU A 216 16.70 6.29 14.91
N ALA A 217 17.97 6.61 15.17
CA ALA A 217 19.04 6.47 14.18
C ALA A 217 19.22 5.01 13.72
N LYS A 218 19.19 4.05 14.65
CA LYS A 218 19.28 2.61 14.34
C LYS A 218 18.08 2.15 13.51
N SER A 219 16.87 2.54 13.91
CA SER A 219 15.62 2.20 13.21
C SER A 219 15.63 2.75 11.79
N LEU A 220 16.00 4.02 11.61
CA LEU A 220 16.08 4.63 10.27
C LEU A 220 17.15 3.98 9.40
N HIS A 221 18.29 3.59 9.96
CA HIS A 221 19.32 2.83 9.23
C HIS A 221 18.81 1.46 8.76
N TYR A 222 18.12 0.73 9.65
CA TYR A 222 17.49 -0.55 9.29
C TYR A 222 16.45 -0.37 8.18
N ILE A 223 15.54 0.60 8.33
CA ILE A 223 14.50 0.91 7.35
C ILE A 223 15.13 1.23 6.00
N ARG A 224 16.19 2.06 5.98
CA ARG A 224 16.92 2.37 4.75
C ARG A 224 17.46 1.10 4.07
N ILE A 225 18.12 0.21 4.82
CA ILE A 225 18.64 -1.05 4.27
C ILE A 225 17.51 -1.91 3.70
N ASP A 226 16.43 -2.09 4.45
CA ASP A 226 15.29 -2.90 4.04
C ASP A 226 14.59 -2.32 2.79
N LEU A 227 14.38 -1.00 2.75
CA LEU A 227 13.86 -0.29 1.58
C LEU A 227 14.77 -0.45 0.35
N CYS A 228 16.10 -0.40 0.52
CA CYS A 228 17.04 -0.60 -0.59
C CYS A 228 17.11 -2.06 -1.06
N LYS A 229 16.78 -3.03 -0.19
CA LYS A 229 16.69 -4.44 -0.57
C LYS A 229 15.39 -4.76 -1.32
N ARG A 230 14.28 -4.14 -0.91
CA ARG A 230 12.94 -4.41 -1.46
C ARG A 230 12.61 -3.59 -2.71
N TYR A 231 13.23 -2.42 -2.85
CA TYR A 231 12.87 -1.45 -3.87
C TYR A 231 14.14 -0.94 -4.59
N THR A 232 14.01 -0.49 -5.84
CA THR A 232 15.11 0.22 -6.51
C THR A 232 15.41 1.55 -5.84
N PHE A 233 16.64 2.00 -6.07
CA PHE A 233 17.19 3.26 -5.60
C PHE A 233 16.21 4.44 -5.72
N LYS A 234 15.55 4.62 -6.88
CA LYS A 234 14.64 5.76 -7.10
C LYS A 234 13.47 5.74 -6.13
N SER A 235 12.84 4.59 -5.92
CA SER A 235 11.67 4.50 -5.04
C SER A 235 12.06 4.44 -3.56
N SER A 236 13.15 3.75 -3.23
CA SER A 236 13.71 3.80 -1.87
C SER A 236 14.00 5.24 -1.47
N ARG A 237 14.60 6.04 -2.37
CA ARG A 237 14.85 7.48 -2.13
C ARG A 237 13.58 8.28 -1.90
N ILE A 238 12.51 8.01 -2.66
CA ILE A 238 11.20 8.68 -2.47
C ILE A 238 10.61 8.33 -1.10
N LEU A 239 10.60 7.04 -0.74
CA LEU A 239 10.04 6.56 0.53
C LEU A 239 10.84 7.07 1.73
N ILE A 240 12.18 7.07 1.64
CA ILE A 240 13.08 7.65 2.64
C ILE A 240 12.82 9.15 2.78
N SER A 241 12.67 9.88 1.67
CA SER A 241 12.39 11.31 1.70
C SER A 241 11.05 11.63 2.38
N ASP A 242 9.99 10.87 2.11
CA ASP A 242 8.70 11.06 2.79
C ASP A 242 8.83 10.80 4.30
N LEU A 243 9.54 9.74 4.71
CA LEU A 243 9.82 9.45 6.11
C LEU A 243 10.66 10.57 6.77
N GLN A 244 11.70 11.06 6.11
CA GLN A 244 12.53 12.16 6.60
C GLN A 244 11.72 13.44 6.84
N ILE A 245 10.76 13.77 5.97
CA ILE A 245 9.89 14.94 6.16
C ILE A 245 9.10 14.81 7.47
N LEU A 246 8.55 13.63 7.76
CA LEU A 246 7.85 13.37 9.02
C LEU A 246 8.80 13.54 10.22
N ILE A 247 9.99 12.92 10.18
CA ILE A 247 10.93 13.03 11.30
C ILE A 247 11.43 14.46 11.50
N LYS A 248 11.73 15.20 10.43
CA LYS A 248 12.10 16.62 10.49
C LYS A 248 10.98 17.45 11.12
N LYS A 249 9.71 17.12 10.84
CA LYS A 249 8.57 17.78 11.50
C LYS A 249 8.55 17.51 13.00
N LEU A 250 8.81 16.28 13.43
CA LEU A 250 8.90 15.92 14.86
C LEU A 250 10.07 16.65 15.54
N ILE A 251 11.23 16.78 14.90
CA ILE A 251 12.35 17.58 15.44
C ILE A 251 11.99 19.07 15.55
N ASN A 252 11.32 19.62 14.54
CA ASN A 252 10.98 21.05 14.50
C ASN A 252 10.00 21.47 15.60
N ILE A 253 9.17 20.55 16.08
CA ILE A 253 8.28 20.77 17.23
C ILE A 253 8.96 20.39 18.56
N GLU A 254 10.28 20.17 18.53
CA GLU A 254 11.12 19.83 19.68
C GLU A 254 10.75 18.51 20.36
N PHE A 255 10.09 17.60 19.62
CA PHE A 255 9.85 16.25 20.09
C PHE A 255 11.19 15.52 20.24
N PHE A 256 12.01 15.48 19.18
CA PHE A 256 13.40 14.99 19.24
C PHE A 256 14.38 16.17 19.36
N ASN A 257 15.55 15.92 19.97
CA ASN A 257 16.62 16.93 20.09
C ASN A 257 17.15 17.37 18.71
N LYS A 258 17.36 18.68 18.51
CA LYS A 258 17.86 19.29 17.26
C LYS A 258 19.19 18.72 16.77
N GLN A 259 20.04 18.17 17.66
CA GLN A 259 21.28 17.50 17.26
C GLN A 259 21.05 16.29 16.32
N GLU A 260 19.86 15.68 16.35
CA GLU A 260 19.50 14.58 15.44
C GLU A 260 19.17 15.03 14.02
N SER A 261 18.89 16.32 13.80
CA SER A 261 18.64 16.86 12.45
C SER A 261 19.83 16.63 11.52
N ASN A 262 21.06 16.78 12.05
CA ASN A 262 22.28 16.62 11.26
C ASN A 262 22.54 15.15 10.87
N LYS A 263 22.03 14.18 11.64
CA LYS A 263 22.15 12.75 11.31
C LYS A 263 21.12 12.31 10.27
N LEU A 264 20.02 13.06 10.11
CA LEU A 264 18.99 12.79 9.10
C LEU A 264 19.43 13.10 7.68
N ASP A 265 20.31 14.08 7.50
CA ASP A 265 20.79 14.42 6.16
C ASP A 265 21.68 13.31 5.57
N ASN A 266 22.40 12.57 6.44
CA ASN A 266 23.17 11.36 6.07
C ASN A 266 22.30 10.13 5.71
N LEU A 267 20.98 10.17 5.96
CA LEU A 267 20.06 9.13 5.52
C LEU A 267 19.71 9.24 4.03
N ALA A 268 19.94 10.41 3.41
CA ALA A 268 19.65 10.68 2.00
C ALA A 268 20.83 10.44 1.03
N GLU A 269 22.07 10.41 1.54
CA GLU A 269 23.29 10.01 0.80
C GLU A 269 23.47 8.50 0.83
#